data_AF-A0A8J5J104-F1
#
_entry.id   AF-A0A8J5J104-F1
#
_cell.length_a   1.000
_cell.length_b   1.000
_cell.length_c   1.000
_cell.angle_alpha   90.00
_cell.angle_beta   90.00
_cell.angle_gamma   90.00
#
_symmetry.space_group_name_H-M   'P 1'
#
loop_
_entity.id
_entity.type
_entity.pdbx_description
1 polymer ?
#
loop_
_entity_poly.entity_id
_entity_poly.type
_entity_poly.pdbx_seq_one_letter_code
_entity_poly.pdbx_strand_id
1 'polypeptide(L)'
;MVRSFGTACAFAGALAVASAQPSYVYKFEAANAAGVDGSIQIKYAAENSSTATITAALDFSRVNQSDIVAFDNNCTMDTVTGWKWHIHTKWNSTLSSDSFKQCAKAATANHYELLLAKVYRFHFSIPLLKAMTVKLFVAAVFCAVVSLAAAQPAFVYHFDAATVAGVEGAIRFKYASDDSSIAVISAALDFSRVNQSAIRAFDRMCVGPVTEYKWHIHVRWASRLRSTSFGQCSLRATGNHYDPLFACSPDSEHVDLPQCKAKSVKYACNPENYARDPRVCEKGDLSGKFGNLVLSDEQKVTGTWVDKHAPLPSENRPSWSIVLHAVCDHHATRFACAKEEEA
;
A
#
# COMPACT_ATOMS: atom_id res chain seq x y z
N MET A 1 -59.48 -51.34 16.55
CA MET A 1 -58.14 -51.95 16.36
C MET A 1 -57.62 -51.41 15.03
N VAL A 2 -56.53 -50.67 14.88
CA VAL A 2 -55.40 -50.26 15.73
C VAL A 2 -55.00 -48.86 15.25
N ARG A 3 -54.74 -47.95 16.19
CA ARG A 3 -54.00 -46.69 15.96
C ARG A 3 -52.51 -47.02 16.02
N SER A 4 -51.70 -46.49 15.11
CA SER A 4 -50.27 -46.31 15.37
C SER A 4 -49.74 -45.06 14.68
N PHE A 5 -49.24 -44.17 15.51
CA PHE A 5 -48.44 -42.99 15.19
C PHE A 5 -47.08 -43.45 14.67
N GLY A 6 -46.66 -42.94 13.51
CA GLY A 6 -45.33 -43.15 12.94
C GLY A 6 -44.44 -41.93 13.20
N THR A 7 -43.57 -42.06 14.20
CA THR A 7 -42.52 -41.13 14.61
C THR A 7 -41.55 -40.84 13.45
N ALA A 8 -41.35 -39.56 13.12
CA ALA A 8 -40.28 -39.12 12.23
C ALA A 8 -38.95 -39.04 13.01
N CYS A 9 -38.02 -39.95 12.74
CA CYS A 9 -36.62 -39.77 13.08
C CYS A 9 -35.96 -38.91 12.01
N ALA A 10 -35.62 -37.66 12.35
CA ALA A 10 -34.78 -36.81 11.53
C ALA A 10 -33.31 -37.30 11.63
N PHE A 11 -32.78 -37.80 10.51
CA PHE A 11 -31.33 -37.86 10.32
C PHE A 11 -30.85 -36.47 9.90
N ALA A 12 -30.16 -35.78 10.81
CA ALA A 12 -29.44 -34.54 10.51
C ALA A 12 -28.21 -34.86 9.66
N GLY A 13 -28.35 -34.76 8.33
CA GLY A 13 -27.21 -34.66 7.42
C GLY A 13 -26.69 -33.24 7.42
N ALA A 14 -25.56 -32.99 8.08
CA ALA A 14 -24.84 -31.73 8.00
C ALA A 14 -24.29 -31.56 6.57
N LEU A 15 -25.01 -30.83 5.72
CA LEU A 15 -24.53 -30.40 4.42
C LEU A 15 -23.78 -29.07 4.60
N ALA A 16 -22.47 -29.12 4.42
CA ALA A 16 -21.61 -27.95 4.37
C ALA A 16 -22.09 -26.98 3.28
N VAL A 17 -22.50 -25.79 3.70
CA VAL A 17 -22.84 -24.70 2.77
C VAL A 17 -21.54 -24.06 2.32
N ALA A 18 -21.16 -24.27 1.06
CA ALA A 18 -20.10 -23.49 0.43
C ALA A 18 -20.63 -22.08 0.17
N SER A 19 -20.04 -21.06 0.82
CA SER A 19 -20.34 -19.67 0.55
C SER A 19 -19.95 -19.30 -0.88
N ALA A 20 -20.83 -18.59 -1.59
CA ALA A 20 -20.52 -18.07 -2.91
C ALA A 20 -19.49 -16.94 -2.78
N GLN A 21 -18.46 -17.00 -3.62
CA GLN A 21 -17.34 -16.05 -3.58
C GLN A 21 -17.72 -14.69 -4.17
N PRO A 22 -17.24 -13.55 -3.62
CA PRO A 22 -17.52 -12.24 -4.19
C PRO A 22 -16.97 -12.13 -5.61
N SER A 23 -17.80 -11.70 -6.55
CA SER A 23 -17.35 -11.40 -7.92
C SER A 23 -17.94 -10.10 -8.46
N TYR A 24 -17.10 -9.24 -9.02
CA TYR A 24 -17.47 -7.98 -9.66
C TYR A 24 -17.18 -8.05 -11.15
N VAL A 25 -18.03 -7.43 -11.97
CA VAL A 25 -17.85 -7.36 -13.42
C VAL A 25 -18.00 -5.90 -13.86
N TYR A 26 -16.93 -5.35 -14.43
CA TYR A 26 -16.92 -4.04 -15.08
C TYR A 26 -17.12 -4.27 -16.56
N LYS A 27 -18.21 -3.75 -17.13
CA LYS A 27 -18.52 -3.90 -18.55
C LYS A 27 -18.22 -2.59 -19.28
N PHE A 28 -17.68 -2.71 -20.48
CA PHE A 28 -17.44 -1.61 -21.39
C PHE A 28 -18.31 -1.84 -22.62
N GLU A 29 -19.13 -0.86 -22.97
CA GLU A 29 -19.93 -0.88 -24.18
C GLU A 29 -19.30 0.08 -25.18
N ALA A 30 -18.85 -0.42 -26.34
CA ALA A 30 -18.12 0.39 -27.32
C ALA A 30 -18.82 1.71 -27.68
N ALA A 31 -20.15 1.72 -27.70
CA ALA A 31 -20.96 2.90 -28.01
C ALA A 31 -20.79 4.04 -26.98
N ASN A 32 -20.51 3.71 -25.72
CA ASN A 32 -20.46 4.65 -24.61
C ASN A 32 -19.02 4.84 -24.07
N ALA A 33 -18.16 3.83 -24.24
CA ALA A 33 -16.80 3.78 -23.70
C ALA A 33 -15.72 4.13 -24.73
N ALA A 34 -15.96 5.13 -25.58
CA ALA A 34 -15.02 5.60 -26.61
C ALA A 34 -14.44 4.48 -27.51
N GLY A 35 -15.26 3.50 -27.87
CA GLY A 35 -14.86 2.36 -28.71
C GLY A 35 -14.23 1.18 -27.95
N VAL A 36 -14.05 1.25 -26.63
CA VAL A 36 -13.65 0.09 -25.82
C VAL A 36 -14.85 -0.83 -25.60
N ASP A 37 -14.71 -2.12 -25.92
CA ASP A 37 -15.73 -3.13 -25.69
C ASP A 37 -15.24 -4.24 -24.76
N GLY A 38 -16.17 -4.93 -24.11
CA GLY A 38 -15.88 -6.16 -23.35
C GLY A 38 -15.99 -5.99 -21.83
N SER A 39 -15.15 -6.69 -21.06
CA SER A 39 -15.26 -6.65 -19.60
C SER A 39 -13.97 -6.97 -18.83
N ILE A 40 -13.93 -6.50 -17.58
CA ILE A 40 -12.99 -6.93 -16.56
C ILE A 40 -13.81 -7.60 -15.44
N GLN A 41 -13.48 -8.84 -15.12
CA GLN A 41 -14.07 -9.58 -14.01
C GLN A 41 -13.06 -9.74 -12.88
N ILE A 42 -13.49 -9.47 -11.66
CA ILE A 42 -12.70 -9.67 -10.43
C ILE A 42 -13.43 -10.68 -9.57
N LYS A 43 -12.78 -11.81 -9.28
CA LYS A 43 -13.33 -12.87 -8.43
C LYS A 43 -12.44 -13.06 -7.21
N TYR A 44 -12.95 -12.77 -6.03
CA TYR A 44 -12.24 -12.95 -4.77
C TYR A 44 -12.19 -14.43 -4.38
N ALA A 45 -11.13 -14.84 -3.67
CA ALA A 45 -10.95 -16.23 -3.25
C ALA A 45 -11.80 -16.62 -2.03
N ALA A 46 -12.16 -15.64 -1.19
CA ALA A 46 -13.02 -15.72 0.00
C ALA A 46 -13.78 -14.39 0.15
N GLU A 47 -14.87 -14.37 0.92
CA GLU A 47 -15.66 -13.15 1.22
C GLU A 47 -14.82 -12.01 1.81
N ASN A 48 -13.82 -12.34 2.62
CA ASN A 48 -12.88 -11.40 3.24
C ASN A 48 -11.46 -11.50 2.66
N SER A 49 -11.31 -12.05 1.45
CA SER A 49 -9.98 -12.27 0.87
C SER A 49 -9.37 -10.96 0.35
N SER A 50 -8.08 -10.77 0.61
CA SER A 50 -7.25 -9.81 -0.13
C SER A 50 -6.77 -10.35 -1.49
N THR A 51 -7.08 -11.61 -1.81
CA THR A 51 -6.67 -12.28 -3.05
C THR A 51 -7.85 -12.38 -4.00
N ALA A 52 -7.66 -11.92 -5.23
CA ALA A 52 -8.63 -12.05 -6.31
C ALA A 52 -7.98 -12.47 -7.63
N THR A 53 -8.73 -13.22 -8.43
CA THR A 53 -8.41 -13.48 -9.83
C THR A 53 -9.06 -12.40 -10.68
N ILE A 54 -8.26 -11.72 -11.51
CA ILE A 54 -8.73 -10.71 -12.44
C ILE A 54 -8.62 -11.26 -13.85
N THR A 55 -9.75 -11.26 -14.57
CA THR A 55 -9.82 -11.69 -15.97
C THR A 55 -10.31 -10.51 -16.80
N ALA A 56 -9.49 -10.05 -17.76
CA ALA A 56 -9.86 -8.97 -18.68
C ALA A 56 -10.00 -9.52 -20.10
N ALA A 57 -11.11 -9.17 -20.75
CA ALA A 57 -11.36 -9.42 -22.15
C ALA A 57 -11.88 -8.11 -22.74
N LEU A 58 -10.95 -7.26 -23.19
CA LEU A 58 -11.22 -5.93 -23.72
C LEU A 58 -10.81 -5.86 -25.18
N ASP A 59 -11.65 -5.25 -26.01
CA ASP A 59 -11.38 -4.94 -27.40
C ASP A 59 -11.23 -3.42 -27.55
N PHE A 60 -10.07 -3.00 -28.05
CA PHE A 60 -9.74 -1.60 -28.31
C PHE A 60 -9.73 -1.28 -29.82
N SER A 61 -10.11 -2.22 -30.69
CA SER A 61 -10.03 -2.09 -32.15
C SER A 61 -10.86 -0.94 -32.73
N ARG A 62 -11.87 -0.47 -31.99
CA ARG A 62 -12.75 0.64 -32.39
C ARG A 62 -12.38 1.98 -31.74
N VAL A 63 -11.31 2.01 -30.95
CA VAL A 63 -10.89 3.22 -30.25
C VAL A 63 -10.24 4.20 -31.23
N ASN A 64 -10.80 5.40 -31.30
CA ASN A 64 -10.27 6.46 -32.15
C ASN A 64 -9.12 7.21 -31.46
N GLN A 65 -7.92 7.08 -32.03
CA GLN A 65 -6.70 7.69 -31.50
C GLN A 65 -6.75 9.22 -31.53
N SER A 66 -7.39 9.82 -32.54
CA SER A 66 -7.48 11.29 -32.65
C SER A 66 -8.28 11.89 -31.50
N ASP A 67 -9.29 11.18 -31.02
CA ASP A 67 -10.17 11.68 -29.95
C ASP A 67 -9.46 11.68 -28.60
N ILE A 68 -8.51 10.75 -28.40
CA ILE A 68 -7.64 10.70 -27.21
C ILE A 68 -6.68 11.89 -27.20
N VAL A 69 -5.99 12.13 -28.31
CA VAL A 69 -5.04 13.24 -28.45
C VAL A 69 -5.77 14.58 -28.29
N ALA A 70 -6.96 14.71 -28.85
CA ALA A 70 -7.78 15.92 -28.69
C ALA A 70 -8.28 16.13 -27.25
N PHE A 71 -8.47 15.05 -26.48
CA PHE A 71 -8.91 15.12 -25.09
C PHE A 71 -7.75 15.41 -24.12
N ASP A 72 -6.59 14.78 -24.30
CA ASP A 72 -5.41 14.95 -23.44
C ASP A 72 -4.19 15.36 -24.27
N ASN A 73 -3.87 16.66 -24.22
CA ASN A 73 -2.72 17.25 -24.90
C ASN A 73 -1.37 16.71 -24.42
N ASN A 74 -1.32 15.93 -23.33
CA ASN A 74 -0.09 15.24 -22.89
C ASN A 74 0.11 13.90 -23.60
N CYS A 75 -0.92 13.36 -24.25
CA CYS A 75 -0.80 12.18 -25.11
C CYS A 75 -0.36 12.63 -26.50
N THR A 76 0.95 12.84 -26.66
CA THR A 76 1.56 13.45 -27.87
C THR A 76 2.07 12.44 -28.88
N MET A 77 1.91 11.13 -28.63
CA MET A 77 2.34 10.08 -29.56
C MET A 77 1.26 9.78 -30.61
N ASP A 78 1.66 9.55 -31.85
CA ASP A 78 0.76 9.24 -32.98
C ASP A 78 0.00 7.91 -32.81
N THR A 79 0.35 7.09 -31.82
CA THR A 79 -0.33 5.81 -31.54
C THR A 79 -0.22 5.45 -30.05
N VAL A 80 -1.36 5.18 -29.41
CA VAL A 80 -1.40 4.61 -28.05
C VAL A 80 -0.93 3.16 -28.08
N THR A 81 0.18 2.86 -27.41
CA THR A 81 0.80 1.53 -27.40
C THR A 81 0.46 0.69 -26.16
N GLY A 82 -0.26 1.27 -25.19
CA GLY A 82 -0.63 0.58 -23.97
C GLY A 82 -1.71 1.30 -23.17
N TRP A 83 -2.44 0.51 -22.39
CA TRP A 83 -3.57 0.98 -21.59
C TRP A 83 -3.31 0.70 -20.11
N LYS A 84 -3.48 1.73 -19.28
CA LYS A 84 -3.50 1.57 -17.82
C LYS A 84 -4.94 1.50 -17.37
N TRP A 85 -5.24 0.61 -16.43
CA TRP A 85 -6.55 0.52 -15.80
C TRP A 85 -6.39 0.61 -14.29
N HIS A 86 -7.41 1.15 -13.64
CA HIS A 86 -7.55 1.24 -12.20
C HIS A 86 -9.05 1.34 -11.88
N ILE A 87 -9.42 0.98 -10.66
CA ILE A 87 -10.81 1.07 -10.20
C ILE A 87 -11.00 2.45 -9.61
N HIS A 88 -12.20 3.00 -9.68
CA HIS A 88 -12.56 4.27 -9.02
C HIS A 88 -13.60 4.02 -7.94
N THR A 89 -13.60 4.87 -6.92
CA THR A 89 -14.51 4.73 -5.77
C THR A 89 -15.87 5.39 -5.99
N LYS A 90 -16.02 6.15 -7.08
CA LYS A 90 -17.26 6.82 -7.45
C LYS A 90 -17.58 6.60 -8.92
N TRP A 91 -18.87 6.62 -9.22
CA TRP A 91 -19.39 6.62 -10.58
C TRP A 91 -20.56 7.62 -10.67
N ASN A 92 -20.34 8.73 -11.36
CA ASN A 92 -21.36 9.78 -11.53
C ASN A 92 -22.13 9.69 -12.84
N SER A 93 -21.75 8.79 -13.76
CA SER A 93 -22.49 8.60 -15.01
C SER A 93 -23.79 7.83 -14.74
N THR A 94 -24.82 8.15 -15.52
CA THR A 94 -26.08 7.39 -15.55
C THR A 94 -25.97 6.14 -16.42
N LEU A 95 -24.87 5.99 -17.17
CA LEU A 95 -24.58 4.82 -18.01
C LEU A 95 -23.79 3.76 -17.24
N SER A 96 -23.81 2.53 -17.71
CA SER A 96 -23.01 1.41 -17.18
C SER A 96 -21.52 1.52 -17.54
N SER A 97 -21.20 2.27 -18.59
CA SER A 97 -19.86 2.60 -19.08
C SER A 97 -19.88 3.97 -19.76
N ASP A 98 -18.77 4.68 -19.74
CA ASP A 98 -18.67 6.07 -20.25
C ASP A 98 -17.22 6.37 -20.64
N SER A 99 -16.93 7.60 -21.10
CA SER A 99 -15.60 7.98 -21.58
C SER A 99 -15.20 9.43 -21.27
N PHE A 100 -13.89 9.69 -21.40
CA PHE A 100 -13.29 11.03 -21.34
C PHE A 100 -13.68 11.83 -20.09
N LYS A 101 -14.38 12.97 -20.24
CA LYS A 101 -14.77 13.86 -19.14
C LYS A 101 -15.62 13.15 -18.09
N GLN A 102 -16.41 12.16 -18.48
CA GLN A 102 -17.24 11.37 -17.55
C GLN A 102 -16.42 10.33 -16.77
N CYS A 103 -15.18 10.07 -17.19
CA CYS A 103 -14.22 9.26 -16.46
C CYS A 103 -13.18 10.09 -15.70
N ALA A 104 -13.22 11.42 -15.80
CA ALA A 104 -12.28 12.30 -15.11
C ALA A 104 -12.47 12.24 -13.59
N LYS A 105 -11.42 12.57 -12.82
CA LYS A 105 -11.41 12.57 -11.34
C LYS A 105 -12.62 13.27 -10.70
N ALA A 106 -13.13 14.33 -11.31
CA ALA A 106 -14.32 15.02 -10.81
C ALA A 106 -15.61 14.15 -10.86
N ALA A 107 -15.73 13.28 -11.86
CA ALA A 107 -16.86 12.39 -12.06
C ALA A 107 -16.68 11.04 -11.34
N THR A 108 -15.45 10.53 -11.29
CA THR A 108 -15.14 9.19 -10.76
C THR A 108 -14.46 9.19 -9.40
N ALA A 109 -14.24 10.37 -8.80
CA ALA A 109 -13.41 10.54 -7.60
C ALA A 109 -12.00 9.96 -7.78
N ASN A 110 -11.28 9.74 -6.68
CA ASN A 110 -9.96 9.11 -6.72
C ASN A 110 -10.08 7.64 -7.12
N HIS A 111 -9.00 7.10 -7.68
CA HIS A 111 -8.91 5.67 -7.91
C HIS A 111 -8.86 4.91 -6.59
N TYR A 112 -9.44 3.72 -6.56
CA TYR A 112 -9.27 2.70 -5.56
C TYR A 112 -7.84 2.13 -5.70
N GLU A 113 -6.96 2.43 -4.74
CA GLU A 113 -5.63 1.82 -4.66
C GLU A 113 -5.76 0.33 -4.28
N LEU A 114 -5.79 -0.55 -5.27
CA LEU A 114 -5.30 -1.92 -5.09
C LEU A 114 -3.78 -1.84 -4.96
N LEU A 115 -3.28 -2.00 -3.73
CA LEU A 115 -1.93 -2.47 -3.49
C LEU A 115 -1.64 -3.63 -4.46
N LEU A 116 -0.66 -3.44 -5.37
CA LEU A 116 -0.12 -4.40 -6.35
C LEU A 116 -0.76 -4.39 -7.76
N ALA A 117 -0.28 -3.52 -8.64
CA ALA A 117 -0.24 -3.78 -10.08
C ALA A 117 1.22 -4.03 -10.51
N LYS A 118 1.72 -5.25 -10.30
CA LYS A 118 2.83 -5.76 -11.12
C LYS A 118 2.30 -5.90 -12.55
N VAL A 119 3.05 -5.39 -13.51
CA VAL A 119 2.82 -5.59 -14.94
C VAL A 119 2.83 -7.10 -15.23
N TYR A 120 1.67 -7.69 -15.55
CA TYR A 120 1.59 -9.06 -16.04
C TYR A 120 1.33 -9.06 -17.54
N ARG A 121 2.30 -9.57 -18.32
CA ARG A 121 2.08 -10.03 -19.70
C ARG A 121 1.32 -11.35 -19.64
N PHE A 122 0.15 -11.43 -20.27
CA PHE A 122 -0.65 -12.66 -20.32
C PHE A 122 -0.29 -13.51 -21.54
N HIS A 123 -0.11 -14.82 -21.32
CA HIS A 123 -0.14 -15.87 -22.36
C HIS A 123 -1.54 -16.49 -22.38
N PHE A 124 -2.10 -16.69 -23.58
CA PHE A 124 -3.40 -17.31 -23.81
C PHE A 124 -3.31 -18.85 -23.75
N SER A 125 -4.29 -19.49 -23.11
CA SER A 125 -4.69 -20.88 -23.41
C SER A 125 -6.16 -21.09 -23.05
N ILE A 126 -6.92 -21.67 -23.99
CA ILE A 126 -8.36 -21.97 -23.92
C ILE A 126 -8.55 -23.43 -23.50
N PRO A 127 -9.55 -23.76 -22.66
CA PRO A 127 -10.58 -24.69 -23.16
C PRO A 127 -12.02 -24.42 -22.70
N LEU A 128 -12.96 -24.85 -23.57
CA LEU A 128 -14.40 -25.03 -23.39
C LEU A 128 -14.79 -25.78 -22.10
N LEU A 129 -15.97 -25.48 -21.51
CA LEU A 129 -17.14 -26.37 -21.54
C LEU A 129 -18.41 -25.80 -20.86
N LYS A 130 -19.51 -25.90 -21.62
CA LYS A 130 -20.92 -26.22 -21.34
C LYS A 130 -21.69 -25.68 -20.10
N ALA A 131 -22.86 -25.16 -20.47
CA ALA A 131 -24.02 -24.67 -19.72
C ALA A 131 -24.59 -25.59 -18.61
N MET A 132 -25.18 -24.95 -17.59
CA MET A 132 -26.40 -25.42 -16.94
C MET A 132 -27.22 -24.22 -16.42
N THR A 133 -28.43 -24.10 -16.94
CA THR A 133 -29.51 -23.21 -16.50
C THR A 133 -30.17 -23.74 -15.24
N VAL A 134 -30.39 -22.89 -14.22
CA VAL A 134 -31.41 -23.11 -13.19
C VAL A 134 -32.14 -21.79 -12.93
N LYS A 135 -33.46 -21.83 -13.10
CA LYS A 135 -34.41 -20.76 -12.78
C LYS A 135 -34.77 -20.82 -11.28
N LEU A 136 -35.15 -19.67 -10.72
CA LEU A 136 -36.47 -19.38 -10.12
C LEU A 136 -36.41 -18.70 -8.72
N PHE A 137 -37.07 -17.53 -8.62
CA PHE A 137 -37.98 -16.99 -7.57
C PHE A 137 -37.69 -17.28 -6.07
N VAL A 138 -37.96 -16.43 -5.06
CA VAL A 138 -38.55 -15.08 -4.91
C VAL A 138 -38.21 -14.57 -3.50
N ALA A 139 -38.15 -13.23 -3.38
CA ALA A 139 -38.32 -12.33 -2.23
C ALA A 139 -38.16 -12.82 -0.77
N ALA A 140 -37.35 -12.07 0.00
CA ALA A 140 -37.70 -11.66 1.36
C ALA A 140 -36.85 -10.46 1.85
N VAL A 141 -37.57 -9.36 2.13
CA VAL A 141 -37.44 -8.35 3.19
C VAL A 141 -36.01 -7.96 3.65
N PHE A 142 -35.58 -6.78 3.20
CA PHE A 142 -34.42 -6.04 3.72
C PHE A 142 -34.77 -5.31 5.03
N CYS A 143 -34.07 -5.62 6.12
CA CYS A 143 -33.73 -4.62 7.13
C CYS A 143 -32.31 -4.14 6.83
N ALA A 144 -32.22 -2.98 6.19
CA ALA A 144 -30.95 -2.35 5.86
C ALA A 144 -30.37 -1.65 7.11
N VAL A 145 -29.32 -2.21 7.69
CA VAL A 145 -28.35 -1.44 8.48
C VAL A 145 -27.17 -1.18 7.55
N VAL A 146 -27.17 0.01 6.92
CA VAL A 146 -26.05 0.46 6.10
C VAL A 146 -24.95 0.93 7.06
N SER A 147 -24.01 0.05 7.38
CA SER A 147 -22.78 0.45 8.05
C SER A 147 -21.87 1.15 7.03
N LEU A 148 -21.80 2.48 7.07
CA LEU A 148 -20.73 3.24 6.42
C LEU A 148 -19.41 2.89 7.15
N ALA A 149 -18.63 1.96 6.61
CA ALA A 149 -17.24 1.80 7.02
C ALA A 149 -16.43 2.98 6.44
N ALA A 150 -16.03 3.92 7.30
CA ALA A 150 -15.11 4.99 6.93
C ALA A 150 -13.80 4.39 6.37
N ALA A 151 -13.28 4.99 5.30
CA ALA A 151 -11.98 4.59 4.77
C ALA A 151 -10.90 4.84 5.82
N GLN A 152 -10.12 3.80 6.13
CA GLN A 152 -9.05 3.88 7.11
C GLN A 152 -7.93 4.81 6.63
N PRO A 153 -7.33 5.65 7.51
CA PRO A 153 -6.21 6.50 7.13
C PRO A 153 -5.06 5.65 6.63
N ALA A 154 -4.44 6.10 5.55
CA ALA A 154 -3.26 5.48 5.00
C ALA A 154 -2.25 6.55 4.58
N PHE A 155 -0.98 6.26 4.84
CA PHE A 155 0.13 7.14 4.51
C PHE A 155 1.19 6.34 3.77
N VAL A 156 1.85 6.97 2.80
CA VAL A 156 2.84 6.34 1.94
C VAL A 156 4.08 7.20 1.82
N TYR A 157 5.21 6.53 1.82
CA TYR A 157 6.55 7.09 1.63
C TYR A 157 7.12 6.46 0.36
N HIS A 158 7.08 7.19 -0.74
CA HIS A 158 7.53 6.72 -2.05
C HIS A 158 9.01 7.00 -2.28
N PHE A 159 9.73 5.99 -2.72
CA PHE A 159 11.14 6.05 -3.10
C PHE A 159 11.25 5.94 -4.62
N ASP A 160 11.68 7.02 -5.28
CA ASP A 160 11.91 7.06 -6.73
C ASP A 160 13.41 6.94 -7.04
N ALA A 161 13.80 5.82 -7.66
CA ALA A 161 15.19 5.47 -7.95
C ALA A 161 15.99 6.59 -8.62
N ALA A 162 15.35 7.45 -9.44
CA ALA A 162 16.00 8.57 -10.10
C ALA A 162 16.47 9.67 -9.12
N THR A 163 15.87 9.74 -7.93
CA THR A 163 16.10 10.81 -6.93
C THR A 163 16.67 10.31 -5.60
N VAL A 164 16.49 9.02 -5.27
CA VAL A 164 16.95 8.40 -4.01
C VAL A 164 18.09 7.39 -4.21
N ALA A 165 19.11 7.77 -4.98
CA ALA A 165 20.34 6.99 -5.13
C ALA A 165 20.10 5.51 -5.51
N GLY A 166 19.08 5.23 -6.34
CA GLY A 166 18.78 3.88 -6.84
C GLY A 166 17.76 3.07 -6.04
N VAL A 167 17.24 3.56 -4.90
CA VAL A 167 16.16 2.88 -4.17
C VAL A 167 14.83 3.06 -4.89
N GLU A 168 14.09 1.99 -5.15
CA GLU A 168 12.76 2.07 -5.77
C GLU A 168 11.71 1.42 -4.87
N GLY A 169 10.52 2.02 -4.73
CA GLY A 169 9.38 1.37 -4.10
C GLY A 169 8.67 2.24 -3.07
N ALA A 170 8.11 1.63 -2.03
CA ALA A 170 7.37 2.36 -1.01
C ALA A 170 7.36 1.66 0.35
N ILE A 171 7.19 2.48 1.39
CA ILE A 171 6.75 2.06 2.73
C ILE A 171 5.37 2.65 2.97
N ARG A 172 4.43 1.85 3.48
CA ARG A 172 3.02 2.21 3.63
C ARG A 172 2.52 1.90 5.03
N PHE A 173 1.75 2.83 5.58
CA PHE A 173 1.07 2.72 6.86
C PHE A 173 -0.42 2.67 6.58
N LYS A 174 -1.10 1.65 7.10
CA LYS A 174 -2.56 1.53 7.06
C LYS A 174 -3.09 1.40 8.48
N TYR A 175 -3.86 2.38 8.92
CA TYR A 175 -4.37 2.43 10.28
C TYR A 175 -5.64 1.61 10.46
N ALA A 176 -5.92 1.14 11.68
CA ALA A 176 -7.16 0.42 11.95
C ALA A 176 -8.40 1.36 11.97
N SER A 177 -8.20 2.64 12.29
CA SER A 177 -9.21 3.72 12.24
C SER A 177 -8.54 5.09 12.38
N ASP A 178 -9.30 6.17 12.22
CA ASP A 178 -8.84 7.58 12.28
C ASP A 178 -8.12 7.96 13.58
N ASP A 179 -8.47 7.32 14.69
CA ASP A 179 -7.89 7.58 16.01
C ASP A 179 -7.08 6.39 16.56
N SER A 180 -6.77 5.40 15.71
CA SER A 180 -6.02 4.23 16.15
C SER A 180 -4.52 4.46 16.10
N SER A 181 -3.80 4.00 17.12
CA SER A 181 -2.33 3.83 17.07
C SER A 181 -1.92 2.47 16.50
N ILE A 182 -2.89 1.64 16.11
CA ILE A 182 -2.64 0.35 15.45
C ILE A 182 -2.52 0.61 13.95
N ALA A 183 -1.32 0.39 13.41
CA ALA A 183 -1.03 0.49 11.99
C ALA A 183 -0.41 -0.81 11.47
N VAL A 184 -0.87 -1.25 10.31
CA VAL A 184 -0.16 -2.23 9.48
C VAL A 184 0.86 -1.47 8.64
N ILE A 185 2.13 -1.77 8.84
CA ILE A 185 3.24 -1.19 8.09
C ILE A 185 3.68 -2.22 7.05
N SER A 186 3.81 -1.81 5.80
CA SER A 186 4.34 -2.67 4.73
C SER A 186 5.44 -1.97 3.97
N ALA A 187 6.50 -2.71 3.64
CA ALA A 187 7.59 -2.23 2.82
C ALA A 187 7.76 -3.13 1.60
N ALA A 188 7.96 -2.52 0.43
CA ALA A 188 8.41 -3.17 -0.78
C ALA A 188 9.42 -2.24 -1.45
N LEU A 189 10.71 -2.53 -1.25
CA LEU A 189 11.82 -1.69 -1.68
C LEU A 189 12.82 -2.51 -2.49
N ASP A 190 13.35 -1.91 -3.54
CA ASP A 190 14.37 -2.47 -4.43
C ASP A 190 15.64 -1.61 -4.34
N PHE A 191 16.73 -2.22 -3.90
CA PHE A 191 18.04 -1.59 -3.74
C PHE A 191 19.03 -2.07 -4.82
N SER A 192 18.58 -2.85 -5.82
CA SER A 192 19.46 -3.42 -6.85
C SER A 192 20.20 -2.39 -7.70
N ARG A 193 19.74 -1.13 -7.72
CA ARG A 193 20.40 -0.02 -8.42
C ARG A 193 21.21 0.90 -7.50
N VAL A 194 21.30 0.57 -6.21
CA VAL A 194 22.07 1.37 -5.24
C VAL A 194 23.55 1.21 -5.49
N ASN A 195 24.25 2.33 -5.70
CA ASN A 195 25.69 2.35 -5.87
C ASN A 195 26.40 2.36 -4.51
N GLN A 196 26.86 1.19 -4.07
CA GLN A 196 27.61 1.02 -2.81
C GLN A 196 28.85 1.92 -2.71
N SER A 197 29.55 2.15 -3.84
CA SER A 197 30.72 3.03 -3.87
C SER A 197 30.34 4.49 -3.63
N ALA A 198 29.13 4.90 -4.03
CA ALA A 198 28.63 6.25 -3.76
C ALA A 198 28.31 6.47 -2.28
N ILE A 199 27.82 5.44 -1.57
CA ILE A 199 27.59 5.51 -0.12
C ILE A 199 28.93 5.70 0.61
N ARG A 200 29.93 4.89 0.30
CA ARG A 200 31.29 5.03 0.87
C ARG A 200 31.96 6.35 0.51
N ALA A 201 31.70 6.88 -0.69
CA ALA A 201 32.22 8.19 -1.10
C ALA A 201 31.57 9.34 -0.32
N PHE A 202 30.28 9.22 -0.01
CA PHE A 202 29.53 10.19 0.80
C PHE A 202 29.96 10.15 2.26
N ASP A 203 30.10 8.95 2.83
CA ASP A 203 30.50 8.75 4.21
C ASP A 203 31.65 7.74 4.29
N ARG A 204 32.86 8.26 4.53
CA ARG A 204 34.08 7.44 4.57
C ARG A 204 34.12 6.46 5.74
N MET A 205 33.28 6.64 6.76
CA MET A 205 33.15 5.69 7.87
C MET A 205 32.29 4.49 7.48
N CYS A 206 31.55 4.57 6.38
CA CYS A 206 30.83 3.44 5.80
C CYS A 206 31.79 2.57 4.96
N VAL A 207 32.51 1.66 5.62
CA VAL A 207 33.52 0.80 4.99
C VAL A 207 32.98 -0.58 4.61
N GLY A 208 32.16 -1.24 5.43
CA GLY A 208 31.59 -2.55 5.13
C GLY A 208 30.56 -2.56 3.99
N PRO A 209 30.24 -3.75 3.44
CA PRO A 209 29.11 -3.89 2.51
C PRO A 209 27.80 -3.54 3.22
N VAL A 210 26.93 -2.79 2.54
CA VAL A 210 25.61 -2.47 3.07
C VAL A 210 24.64 -3.59 2.72
N THR A 211 24.36 -4.45 3.71
CA THR A 211 23.42 -5.57 3.59
C THR A 211 22.11 -5.33 4.31
N GLU A 212 22.02 -4.26 5.10
CA GLU A 212 20.83 -3.90 5.85
C GLU A 212 20.71 -2.38 6.01
N TYR A 213 19.49 -1.92 6.26
CA TYR A 213 19.19 -0.51 6.44
C TYR A 213 18.36 -0.29 7.69
N LYS A 214 18.76 0.69 8.52
CA LYS A 214 17.84 1.24 9.51
C LYS A 214 16.84 2.15 8.81
N TRP A 215 15.70 2.34 9.42
CA TRP A 215 14.54 3.06 8.92
C TRP A 215 13.80 3.67 10.11
N HIS A 216 13.55 4.98 10.04
CA HIS A 216 12.93 5.74 11.12
C HIS A 216 12.03 6.84 10.55
N ILE A 217 11.04 7.27 11.34
CA ILE A 217 10.21 8.45 11.05
C ILE A 217 10.92 9.68 11.63
N HIS A 218 11.14 10.67 10.78
CA HIS A 218 11.79 11.93 11.08
C HIS A 218 10.81 13.10 10.92
N VAL A 219 11.00 14.14 11.75
CA VAL A 219 9.97 15.19 11.95
C VAL A 219 10.06 16.38 11.00
N ARG A 220 10.95 16.35 9.99
CA ARG A 220 11.08 17.42 8.99
C ARG A 220 11.26 16.89 7.57
N TRP A 221 10.97 17.80 6.63
CA TRP A 221 11.19 17.63 5.21
C TRP A 221 11.49 18.98 4.58
N ALA A 222 12.70 19.15 4.04
CA ALA A 222 13.14 20.40 3.43
C ALA A 222 13.12 20.40 1.89
N SER A 223 12.92 19.24 1.27
CA SER A 223 12.98 19.09 -0.18
C SER A 223 11.63 19.42 -0.84
N ARG A 224 11.68 19.88 -2.09
CA ARG A 224 10.48 19.99 -2.95
C ARG A 224 10.16 18.70 -3.68
N LEU A 225 11.12 17.77 -3.71
CA LEU A 225 10.92 16.44 -4.28
C LEU A 225 10.15 15.57 -3.29
N ARG A 226 9.58 14.48 -3.80
CA ARG A 226 8.94 13.46 -2.98
C ARG A 226 9.95 12.62 -2.21
N SER A 227 11.14 12.45 -2.78
CA SER A 227 12.20 11.64 -2.20
C SER A 227 13.58 12.14 -2.62
N THR A 228 14.60 11.91 -1.81
CA THR A 228 15.97 12.40 -2.05
C THR A 228 17.03 11.56 -1.35
N SER A 229 18.31 11.88 -1.52
CA SER A 229 19.43 11.08 -1.01
C SER A 229 20.57 11.90 -0.41
N PHE A 230 21.43 11.22 0.35
CA PHE A 230 22.68 11.74 0.91
C PHE A 230 22.46 13.02 1.73
N GLY A 231 23.19 14.10 1.43
CA GLY A 231 23.12 15.37 2.17
C GLY A 231 21.71 15.99 2.23
N GLN A 232 20.83 15.65 1.29
CA GLN A 232 19.43 16.09 1.29
C GLN A 232 18.56 15.32 2.32
N CYS A 233 19.11 14.25 2.90
CA CYS A 233 18.54 13.50 4.03
C CYS A 233 19.22 13.81 5.37
N SER A 234 20.08 14.85 5.41
CA SER A 234 20.82 15.24 6.61
C SER A 234 19.91 15.66 7.77
N LEU A 235 20.47 15.72 8.98
CA LEU A 235 19.80 16.23 10.18
C LEU A 235 19.11 17.58 9.96
N ARG A 236 19.75 18.49 9.21
CA ARG A 236 19.15 19.79 8.91
C ARG A 236 17.91 19.68 8.02
N ALA A 237 17.87 18.70 7.11
CA ALA A 237 16.81 18.54 6.12
C ALA A 237 15.63 17.70 6.65
N THR A 238 15.91 16.65 7.42
CA THR A 238 14.91 15.69 7.91
C THR A 238 14.64 15.80 9.40
N GLY A 239 15.48 16.49 10.17
CA GLY A 239 15.34 16.56 11.61
C GLY A 239 15.70 15.25 12.30
N ASN A 240 15.29 15.12 13.54
CA ASN A 240 15.51 13.95 14.39
C ASN A 240 14.29 13.02 14.37
N HIS A 241 14.39 11.89 15.07
CA HIS A 241 13.32 10.91 15.18
C HIS A 241 12.11 11.48 15.91
N TYR A 242 10.92 11.08 15.47
CA TYR A 242 9.68 11.44 16.15
C TYR A 242 9.55 10.73 17.50
N ASP A 243 9.47 11.49 18.59
CA ASP A 243 9.53 10.97 19.95
C ASP A 243 8.64 11.77 20.94
N PRO A 244 7.31 11.80 20.72
CA PRO A 244 6.41 12.60 21.55
C PRO A 244 6.30 12.10 23.00
N LEU A 245 6.80 10.90 23.29
CA LEU A 245 6.72 10.24 24.60
C LEU A 245 8.07 10.25 25.35
N PHE A 246 9.08 10.94 24.82
CA PHE A 246 10.40 11.06 25.43
C PHE A 246 11.02 9.70 25.76
N ALA A 247 10.97 8.74 24.84
CA ALA A 247 11.78 7.52 24.93
C ALA A 247 13.28 7.86 24.85
N CYS A 248 13.59 8.98 24.18
CA CYS A 248 14.87 9.68 24.20
C CYS A 248 16.03 8.84 23.68
N SER A 249 15.99 8.34 22.44
CA SER A 249 17.22 7.84 21.81
C SER A 249 18.24 8.97 21.63
N PRO A 250 19.51 8.65 21.28
CA PRO A 250 20.48 9.66 20.87
C PRO A 250 20.03 10.51 19.67
N ASP A 251 19.06 10.04 18.88
CA ASP A 251 18.51 10.71 17.71
C ASP A 251 17.10 11.28 17.96
N SER A 252 16.64 11.35 19.21
CA SER A 252 15.33 11.94 19.59
C SER A 252 15.21 13.40 19.16
N GLU A 253 14.03 13.84 18.71
CA GLU A 253 13.73 15.26 18.48
C GLU A 253 13.83 16.11 19.76
N HIS A 254 13.92 15.45 20.92
CA HIS A 254 14.05 16.06 22.23
C HIS A 254 15.40 15.82 22.89
N VAL A 255 16.41 15.31 22.17
CA VAL A 255 17.72 14.93 22.71
C VAL A 255 18.41 16.06 23.51
N ASP A 256 18.23 17.31 23.09
CA ASP A 256 18.84 18.48 23.74
C ASP A 256 18.18 18.86 25.08
N LEU A 257 16.97 18.35 25.36
CA LEU A 257 16.26 18.63 26.60
C LEU A 257 16.89 17.86 27.78
N PRO A 258 16.94 18.46 28.99
CA PRO A 258 17.53 17.81 30.16
C PRO A 258 16.99 16.40 30.45
N GLN A 259 15.69 16.17 30.20
CA GLN A 259 15.04 14.87 30.41
C GLN A 259 15.55 13.76 29.47
N CYS A 260 16.07 14.11 28.28
CA CYS A 260 16.60 13.14 27.33
C CYS A 260 18.11 12.95 27.41
N LYS A 261 18.86 13.92 27.95
CA LYS A 261 20.33 13.81 28.06
C LYS A 261 20.80 12.56 28.80
N ALA A 262 20.24 12.26 29.96
CA ALA A 262 20.61 11.07 30.73
C ALA A 262 19.95 9.79 30.22
N LYS A 263 18.77 9.90 29.59
CA LYS A 263 17.98 8.76 29.12
C LYS A 263 18.53 8.16 27.82
N SER A 264 19.08 8.99 26.93
CA SER A 264 19.66 8.56 25.64
C SER A 264 20.80 7.57 25.74
N VAL A 265 21.64 7.70 26.76
CA VAL A 265 22.73 6.74 27.02
C VAL A 265 22.19 5.35 27.42
N LYS A 266 20.96 5.27 27.91
CA LYS A 266 20.30 4.03 28.35
C LYS A 266 19.23 3.56 27.37
N TYR A 267 19.14 4.19 26.19
CA TYR A 267 18.14 3.82 25.20
C TYR A 267 18.38 2.39 24.74
N ALA A 268 17.39 1.54 24.96
CA ALA A 268 17.50 0.09 24.77
C ALA A 268 16.32 -0.44 23.95
N CYS A 269 15.79 0.36 23.02
CA CYS A 269 14.77 -0.11 22.10
C CYS A 269 15.31 -1.24 21.24
N ASN A 270 14.59 -2.36 21.27
CA ASN A 270 14.77 -3.53 20.43
C ASN A 270 13.42 -4.28 20.41
N PRO A 271 13.20 -5.24 19.50
CA PRO A 271 11.90 -5.90 19.37
C PRO A 271 11.42 -6.59 20.66
N GLU A 272 12.33 -7.16 21.45
CA GLU A 272 11.98 -7.80 22.72
C GLU A 272 11.50 -6.78 23.76
N ASN A 273 12.27 -5.70 23.96
CA ASN A 273 11.93 -4.65 24.90
C ASN A 273 10.65 -3.92 24.47
N TYR A 274 10.47 -3.69 23.17
CA TYR A 274 9.26 -3.09 22.62
C TYR A 274 8.00 -3.92 22.90
N ALA A 275 8.09 -5.25 22.75
CA ALA A 275 7.00 -6.16 23.04
C ALA A 275 6.62 -6.18 24.54
N ARG A 276 7.57 -5.90 25.44
CA ARG A 276 7.36 -5.84 26.89
C ARG A 276 6.81 -4.49 27.35
N ASP A 277 7.39 -3.39 26.89
CA ASP A 277 6.92 -2.03 27.17
C ASP A 277 7.16 -1.13 25.96
N PRO A 278 6.10 -0.70 25.25
CA PRO A 278 6.24 0.10 24.04
C PRO A 278 6.86 1.48 24.29
N ARG A 279 6.88 1.98 25.54
CA ARG A 279 7.43 3.30 25.91
C ARG A 279 8.95 3.34 25.92
N VAL A 280 9.61 2.18 25.82
CA VAL A 280 11.09 2.10 25.72
C VAL A 280 11.58 2.51 24.34
N CYS A 281 10.69 2.57 23.35
CA CYS A 281 10.98 2.92 21.98
C CYS A 281 10.35 4.27 21.62
N GLU A 282 11.08 5.06 20.85
CA GLU A 282 10.51 6.24 20.21
C GLU A 282 9.41 5.78 19.24
N LYS A 283 8.35 6.58 19.08
CA LYS A 283 7.31 6.24 18.10
C LYS A 283 7.88 6.13 16.69
N GLY A 284 8.87 6.96 16.35
CA GLY A 284 9.54 6.96 15.06
C GLY A 284 10.64 5.91 14.87
N ASP A 285 11.07 5.18 15.91
CA ASP A 285 12.16 4.21 15.81
C ASP A 285 11.67 2.82 15.33
N LEU A 286 11.40 2.71 14.03
CA LEU A 286 10.88 1.48 13.43
C LEU A 286 11.92 0.34 13.43
N SER A 287 13.20 0.67 13.32
CA SER A 287 14.29 -0.33 13.37
C SER A 287 14.46 -0.92 14.74
N GLY A 288 14.40 -0.10 15.80
CA GLY A 288 14.40 -0.58 17.16
C GLY A 288 13.17 -1.45 17.45
N LYS A 289 11.99 -1.10 16.92
CA LYS A 289 10.75 -1.88 17.13
C LYS A 289 10.72 -3.21 16.37
N PHE A 290 11.17 -3.22 15.12
CA PHE A 290 10.91 -4.31 14.16
C PHE A 290 12.15 -4.95 13.55
N GLY A 291 13.33 -4.42 13.86
CA GLY A 291 14.58 -4.78 13.21
C GLY A 291 14.87 -3.94 11.96
N ASN A 292 16.10 -4.06 11.49
CA ASN A 292 16.56 -3.42 10.27
C ASN A 292 15.89 -4.05 9.03
N LEU A 293 15.87 -3.31 7.94
CA LEU A 293 15.50 -3.82 6.62
C LEU A 293 16.69 -4.60 6.03
N VAL A 294 16.68 -5.92 6.16
CA VAL A 294 17.74 -6.81 5.64
C VAL A 294 17.49 -7.13 4.17
N LEU A 295 18.50 -6.95 3.32
CA LEU A 295 18.41 -7.23 1.89
C LEU A 295 18.33 -8.75 1.60
N SER A 296 17.47 -9.13 0.65
CA SER A 296 17.54 -10.44 0.00
C SER A 296 18.74 -10.54 -0.96
N ASP A 297 18.97 -11.73 -1.50
CA ASP A 297 20.00 -11.96 -2.52
C ASP A 297 19.78 -11.08 -3.77
N GLU A 298 18.52 -10.76 -4.11
CA GLU A 298 18.13 -9.85 -5.18
C GLU A 298 18.24 -8.36 -4.82
N GLN A 299 18.79 -8.03 -3.65
CA GLN A 299 18.89 -6.67 -3.11
C GLN A 299 17.52 -6.04 -2.88
N LYS A 300 16.55 -6.82 -2.40
CA LYS A 300 15.17 -6.35 -2.14
C LYS A 300 14.77 -6.52 -0.70
N VAL A 301 13.80 -5.72 -0.28
CA VAL A 301 13.15 -5.83 1.02
C VAL A 301 11.66 -5.89 0.80
N THR A 302 11.03 -6.94 1.33
CA THR A 302 9.58 -7.04 1.44
C THR A 302 9.23 -7.45 2.86
N GLY A 303 8.36 -6.71 3.51
CA GLY A 303 7.96 -7.00 4.89
C GLY A 303 6.63 -6.38 5.25
N THR A 304 5.98 -6.98 6.25
CA THR A 304 4.74 -6.48 6.85
C THR A 304 4.85 -6.60 8.36
N TRP A 305 4.55 -5.53 9.07
CA TRP A 305 4.59 -5.43 10.52
C TRP A 305 3.28 -4.85 11.03
N VAL A 306 2.97 -5.12 12.30
CA VAL A 306 1.85 -4.47 13.00
C VAL A 306 2.43 -3.68 14.15
N ASP A 307 2.35 -2.36 14.04
CA ASP A 307 2.71 -1.46 15.13
C ASP A 307 1.44 -1.10 15.91
N LYS A 308 1.35 -1.52 17.17
CA LYS A 308 0.23 -1.17 18.06
C LYS A 308 0.40 0.21 18.72
N HIS A 309 1.56 0.82 18.56
CA HIS A 309 1.92 2.13 19.10
C HIS A 309 2.61 2.99 18.03
N ALA A 310 2.08 2.94 16.80
CA ALA A 310 2.42 3.88 15.75
C ALA A 310 2.01 5.31 16.16
N PRO A 311 2.60 6.35 15.55
CA PRO A 311 2.01 7.68 15.58
C PRO A 311 0.54 7.61 15.18
N LEU A 312 -0.34 8.35 15.84
CA LEU A 312 -1.74 8.47 15.44
C LEU A 312 -1.83 9.15 14.08
N PRO A 313 -2.88 8.88 13.29
CA PRO A 313 -3.15 9.61 12.05
C PRO A 313 -3.20 11.14 12.27
N SER A 314 -3.72 11.58 13.41
CA SER A 314 -3.77 12.99 13.80
C SER A 314 -2.43 13.58 14.25
N GLU A 315 -1.42 12.76 14.54
CA GLU A 315 -0.05 13.19 14.83
C GLU A 315 0.76 13.42 13.55
N ASN A 316 0.45 12.69 12.47
CA ASN A 316 1.13 12.78 11.18
C ASN A 316 1.08 14.20 10.59
N ARG A 317 2.13 14.56 9.85
CA ARG A 317 2.30 15.91 9.28
C ARG A 317 2.91 15.76 7.88
N PRO A 318 2.49 16.58 6.89
CA PRO A 318 3.12 16.58 5.56
C PRO A 318 4.63 16.92 5.56
N SER A 319 5.15 17.41 6.67
CA SER A 319 6.58 17.66 6.87
C SER A 319 7.34 16.46 7.40
N TRP A 320 6.72 15.32 7.69
CA TRP A 320 7.42 14.12 8.15
C TRP A 320 8.07 13.38 6.99
N SER A 321 9.07 12.58 7.32
CA SER A 321 9.80 11.75 6.37
C SER A 321 10.18 10.41 6.96
N ILE A 322 10.36 9.40 6.12
CA ILE A 322 11.15 8.22 6.48
C ILE A 322 12.56 8.42 5.98
N VAL A 323 13.54 8.18 6.85
CA VAL A 323 14.95 8.16 6.50
C VAL A 323 15.47 6.73 6.60
N LEU A 324 16.13 6.28 5.54
CA LEU A 324 16.86 5.04 5.47
C LEU A 324 18.34 5.32 5.77
N HIS A 325 18.91 4.53 6.70
CA HIS A 325 20.30 4.60 7.06
C HIS A 325 21.01 3.34 6.56
N ALA A 326 22.00 3.50 5.69
CA ALA A 326 22.86 2.40 5.28
C ALA A 326 23.71 1.97 6.48
N VAL A 327 23.61 0.68 6.87
CA VAL A 327 24.43 0.11 7.93
C VAL A 327 25.69 -0.48 7.32
N CYS A 328 26.84 -0.04 7.80
CA CYS A 328 28.14 -0.47 7.32
C CYS A 328 29.02 -0.78 8.54
N ASP A 329 29.25 -2.06 8.80
CA ASP A 329 29.92 -2.55 10.00
C ASP A 329 29.27 -2.01 11.30
N HIS A 330 29.95 -1.05 11.96
CA HIS A 330 29.50 -0.43 13.21
C HIS A 330 29.00 1.00 13.03
N HIS A 331 28.81 1.43 11.78
CA HIS A 331 28.38 2.79 11.42
C HIS A 331 27.05 2.76 10.66
N ALA A 332 26.24 3.80 10.83
CA ALA A 332 25.00 3.97 10.08
C ALA A 332 24.90 5.39 9.53
N THR A 333 24.67 5.54 8.22
CA THR A 333 24.66 6.85 7.55
C THR A 333 23.34 7.11 6.85
N ARG A 334 22.79 8.33 6.99
CA ARG A 334 21.54 8.75 6.34
C ARG A 334 21.77 8.82 4.83
N PHE A 335 21.20 7.90 4.06
CA PHE A 335 21.53 7.80 2.63
C PHE A 335 20.33 8.05 1.71
N ALA A 336 19.10 7.71 2.13
CA ALA A 336 17.89 7.92 1.33
C ALA A 336 16.72 8.33 2.22
N CYS A 337 15.79 9.11 1.69
CA CYS A 337 14.63 9.55 2.45
C CYS A 337 13.46 9.94 1.55
N ALA A 338 12.25 9.84 2.07
CA ALA A 338 11.00 10.16 1.38
C ALA A 338 10.06 10.90 2.32
N LYS A 339 9.29 11.86 1.78
CA LYS A 339 8.24 12.54 2.55
C LYS A 339 7.01 11.67 2.72
N GLU A 340 6.24 11.98 3.75
CA GLU A 340 4.91 11.43 3.94
C GLU A 340 3.91 12.00 2.92
N GLU A 341 3.07 11.13 2.37
CA GLU A 341 1.91 11.48 1.54
C GLU A 341 0.68 10.70 2.03
N GLU A 342 -0.49 11.33 2.07
CA GLU A 342 -1.75 10.61 2.25
C GLU A 342 -1.99 9.70 1.03
N ALA A 343 -2.39 8.45 1.27
CA ALA A 343 -2.57 7.43 0.25
C ALA A 343 -3.99 7.41 -0.34
#